data_AF-A0A2M9P2F1-F1
#
_entry.id   AF-A0A2M9P2F1-F1
#
_cell.length_a   1.000
_cell.length_b   1.000
_cell.length_c   1.000
_cell.angle_alpha   90.00
_cell.angle_beta   90.00
_cell.angle_gamma   90.00
#
_symmetry.space_group_name_H-M   'P 1'
#
loop_
_entity.id
_entity.type
_entity.pdbx_description
1 polymer ?
#
loop_
_entity_poly.entity_id
_entity_poly.type
_entity_poly.pdbx_seq_one_letter_code
_entity_poly.pdbx_strand_id
1 'polypeptide(L)'
;MNASLFVLFGFLLLVVYIGINAKKGKDMNLEQWAVGGRGFGTILVFLLMAGESYTTFTFLGASSWAYGKGGPAFYIIAYLSLIYCIFYWMYPNVWKYAKVHGLVSQSDFFASKYNSSFLGIITALIGVISMIPYIVLQLKGLGIIVSEASYGAISPTAATWIGVISVTVYVMISGIHGSAMTAIIKDILIFGVVLFIGIYIPFHYYGGIEPMFREIQATNPDFLKLPDSGLGVSWFISTVVMTSIGGLMWPHLFVATYTASGPKAIRKNAVITPLYTLMLLFVFFVGFAAIKQVPGLQGADTDLALLRVSIQTFDPWFVGVIGAAGLLTALVPGSMLLMTASVSLSKNVYKVVRPLATERQISTTSKMLVPVISLICVYFTFNGGNSIVTLLLMAYSFITQLFPAVLFSLAKNNRVTKQGAAAGMMAGVITVAYMTITNATIGTLLPSLPQVMKDLNVGIIALSINIFFMLVVSYFTKKLPVSSNMKGSPTI
;
A
#
# COMPACT_ATOMS: atom_id res chain seq x y z
N MET A 1 -30.20 -13.57 14.44
CA MET A 1 -28.93 -13.15 13.79
C MET A 1 -29.23 -11.94 12.93
N ASN A 2 -28.48 -10.85 13.11
CA ASN A 2 -28.63 -9.63 12.33
C ASN A 2 -28.34 -9.92 10.84
N ALA A 3 -29.16 -9.40 9.91
CA ALA A 3 -29.00 -9.62 8.46
C ALA A 3 -27.58 -9.27 7.97
N SER A 4 -26.94 -8.27 8.58
CA SER A 4 -25.55 -7.89 8.33
C SER A 4 -24.56 -9.06 8.47
N LEU A 5 -24.70 -9.88 9.52
CA LEU A 5 -23.81 -11.00 9.79
C LEU A 5 -23.86 -12.04 8.68
N PHE A 6 -25.07 -12.37 8.19
CA PHE A 6 -25.21 -13.32 7.09
C PHE A 6 -24.52 -12.83 5.82
N VAL A 7 -24.62 -11.52 5.53
CA VAL A 7 -23.95 -10.91 4.38
C VAL A 7 -22.42 -10.97 4.56
N LEU A 8 -21.90 -10.56 5.71
CA LEU A 8 -20.46 -10.59 6.02
C LEU A 8 -19.87 -12.00 5.90
N PHE A 9 -20.50 -12.99 6.55
CA PHE A 9 -20.05 -14.38 6.49
C PHE A 9 -20.20 -14.95 5.07
N GLY A 10 -21.28 -14.62 4.36
CA GLY A 10 -21.49 -15.05 2.98
C GLY A 10 -20.37 -14.57 2.05
N PHE A 11 -20.01 -13.29 2.11
CA PHE A 11 -18.90 -12.74 1.31
C PHE A 11 -17.54 -13.29 1.72
N LEU A 12 -17.29 -13.48 3.02
CA LEU A 12 -16.06 -14.10 3.50
C LEU A 12 -15.91 -15.52 2.95
N LEU A 13 -16.95 -16.36 3.07
CA LEU A 13 -16.95 -17.73 2.56
C LEU A 13 -16.79 -17.76 1.04
N LEU A 14 -17.46 -16.86 0.32
CA LEU A 14 -17.34 -16.72 -1.13
C LEU A 14 -15.89 -16.44 -1.55
N VAL A 15 -15.24 -15.49 -0.88
CA VAL A 15 -13.87 -15.09 -1.20
C VAL A 15 -12.85 -16.15 -0.81
N VAL A 16 -13.03 -16.83 0.32
CA VAL A 16 -12.19 -17.99 0.69
C VAL A 16 -12.35 -19.12 -0.33
N TYR A 17 -13.59 -19.44 -0.72
CA TYR A 17 -13.88 -20.48 -1.71
C TYR A 17 -13.24 -20.16 -3.07
N ILE A 18 -13.40 -18.94 -3.57
CA ILE A 18 -12.85 -18.50 -4.85
C ILE A 18 -11.32 -18.43 -4.79
N GLY A 19 -10.78 -17.89 -3.68
CA GLY A 19 -9.35 -17.83 -3.42
C GLY A 19 -8.73 -19.22 -3.48
N ILE A 20 -9.30 -20.21 -2.80
CA ILE A 20 -8.80 -21.59 -2.79
C ILE A 20 -8.95 -22.25 -4.17
N ASN A 21 -10.09 -22.06 -4.84
CA ASN A 21 -10.37 -22.67 -6.14
C ASN A 21 -9.53 -22.10 -7.28
N ALA A 22 -8.98 -20.89 -7.14
CA ALA A 22 -8.13 -20.27 -8.16
C ALA A 22 -6.88 -21.10 -8.50
N LYS A 23 -6.48 -22.03 -7.61
CA LYS A 23 -5.36 -22.97 -7.84
C LYS A 23 -5.66 -24.06 -8.87
N LYS A 24 -6.94 -24.37 -9.15
CA LYS A 24 -7.34 -25.52 -9.97
C LYS A 24 -6.66 -25.47 -11.35
N GLY A 25 -6.11 -26.62 -11.77
CA GLY A 25 -5.46 -26.81 -13.06
C GLY A 25 -4.08 -26.19 -13.20
N LYS A 26 -3.39 -25.83 -12.11
CA LYS A 26 -2.10 -25.15 -12.15
C LYS A 26 -1.10 -25.78 -11.17
N ASP A 27 0.15 -25.95 -11.60
CA ASP A 27 1.24 -26.34 -10.71
C ASP A 27 1.75 -25.11 -9.95
N MET A 28 1.59 -25.09 -8.64
CA MET A 28 1.90 -23.94 -7.77
C MET A 28 3.39 -23.88 -7.40
N ASN A 29 4.26 -23.94 -8.41
CA ASN A 29 5.69 -23.62 -8.27
C ASN A 29 5.89 -22.12 -7.98
N LEU A 30 7.13 -21.68 -7.68
CA LEU A 30 7.38 -20.30 -7.24
C LEU A 30 6.93 -19.26 -8.28
N GLU A 31 7.21 -19.48 -9.56
CA GLU A 31 6.82 -18.55 -10.62
C GLU A 31 5.30 -18.47 -10.78
N GLN A 32 4.61 -19.61 -10.78
CA GLN A 32 3.15 -19.64 -10.89
C GLN A 32 2.47 -19.03 -9.66
N TRP A 33 3.02 -19.28 -8.47
CA TRP A 33 2.49 -18.79 -7.20
C TRP A 33 2.72 -17.29 -6.99
N ALA A 34 3.91 -16.77 -7.36
CA ALA A 34 4.29 -15.39 -7.11
C ALA A 34 3.91 -14.42 -8.24
N VAL A 35 4.05 -14.82 -9.52
CA VAL A 35 3.84 -13.93 -10.68
C VAL A 35 2.83 -14.48 -11.70
N GLY A 36 2.15 -15.58 -11.37
CA GLY A 36 1.02 -16.06 -12.14
C GLY A 36 1.38 -16.64 -13.52
N GLY A 37 2.65 -17.02 -13.71
CA GLY A 37 3.17 -17.45 -15.01
C GLY A 37 3.23 -16.31 -16.05
N ARG A 38 3.08 -15.04 -15.62
CA ARG A 38 3.18 -13.83 -16.46
C ARG A 38 2.20 -13.77 -17.63
N GLY A 39 1.07 -14.48 -17.50
CA GLY A 39 0.06 -14.65 -18.53
C GLY A 39 -1.22 -13.84 -18.31
N PHE A 40 -1.27 -12.93 -17.33
CA PHE A 40 -2.51 -12.21 -17.02
C PHE A 40 -2.86 -11.24 -18.17
N GLY A 41 -4.10 -11.36 -18.65
CA GLY A 41 -4.66 -10.47 -19.65
C GLY A 41 -4.88 -9.05 -19.11
N THR A 42 -5.07 -8.09 -20.01
CA THR A 42 -5.15 -6.65 -19.68
C THR A 42 -6.20 -6.31 -18.61
N ILE A 43 -7.37 -6.97 -18.61
CA ILE A 43 -8.44 -6.72 -17.63
C ILE A 43 -8.02 -7.21 -16.25
N LEU A 44 -7.45 -8.41 -16.15
CA LEU A 44 -7.04 -8.97 -14.87
C LEU A 44 -5.86 -8.21 -14.28
N VAL A 45 -4.88 -7.84 -15.11
CA VAL A 45 -3.78 -6.94 -14.73
C VAL A 45 -4.34 -5.60 -14.27
N PHE A 46 -5.36 -5.09 -14.97
CA PHE A 46 -5.99 -3.84 -14.58
C PHE A 46 -6.62 -3.92 -13.19
N LEU A 47 -7.45 -4.93 -12.92
CA LEU A 47 -8.08 -5.11 -11.61
C LEU A 47 -7.04 -5.40 -10.51
N LEU A 48 -5.99 -6.17 -10.83
CA LEU A 48 -4.91 -6.44 -9.90
C LEU A 48 -4.01 -5.23 -9.62
N MET A 49 -3.91 -4.25 -10.52
CA MET A 49 -3.05 -3.08 -10.30
C MET A 49 -3.84 -1.86 -9.85
N ALA A 50 -4.98 -1.58 -10.50
CA ALA A 50 -5.87 -0.49 -10.14
C ALA A 50 -6.62 -0.81 -8.86
N GLY A 51 -7.16 -2.01 -8.71
CA GLY A 51 -7.88 -2.45 -7.51
C GLY A 51 -7.02 -2.46 -6.26
N GLU A 52 -5.71 -2.66 -6.36
CA GLU A 52 -4.79 -2.55 -5.21
C GLU A 52 -4.68 -1.14 -4.65
N SER A 53 -5.13 -0.13 -5.39
CA SER A 53 -5.24 1.25 -4.89
C SER A 53 -6.37 1.38 -3.87
N TYR A 54 -7.40 0.52 -3.98
CA TYR A 54 -8.52 0.47 -3.06
C TYR A 54 -8.26 -0.54 -1.96
N THR A 55 -7.95 0.01 -0.79
CA THR A 55 -7.63 -0.77 0.39
C THR A 55 -8.46 -0.31 1.59
N THR A 56 -8.27 -0.92 2.75
CA THR A 56 -8.90 -0.46 3.98
C THR A 56 -8.60 1.01 4.29
N PHE A 57 -7.44 1.52 3.85
CA PHE A 57 -7.12 2.94 3.93
C PHE A 57 -8.13 3.80 3.16
N THR A 58 -8.66 3.34 2.03
CA THR A 58 -9.69 4.06 1.31
C THR A 58 -10.93 4.23 2.18
N PHE A 59 -11.48 3.14 2.73
CA PHE A 59 -12.71 3.24 3.52
C PHE A 59 -12.52 4.04 4.80
N LEU A 60 -11.49 3.70 5.59
CA LEU A 60 -11.32 4.28 6.92
C LEU A 60 -10.40 5.50 6.87
N GLY A 61 -9.22 5.40 6.26
CA GLY A 61 -8.24 6.49 6.25
C GLY A 61 -8.69 7.74 5.48
N ALA A 62 -9.19 7.57 4.24
CA ALA A 62 -9.59 8.71 3.42
C ALA A 62 -10.84 9.41 3.95
N SER A 63 -11.86 8.65 4.39
CA SER A 63 -13.05 9.23 5.01
C SER A 63 -12.74 9.87 6.37
N SER A 64 -11.89 9.25 7.18
CA SER A 64 -11.39 9.78 8.47
C SER A 64 -10.68 11.11 8.31
N TRP A 65 -9.84 11.26 7.28
CA TRP A 65 -9.17 12.54 7.00
C TRP A 65 -10.13 13.61 6.47
N ALA A 66 -11.08 13.24 5.60
CA ALA A 66 -12.11 14.17 5.16
C ALA A 66 -12.96 14.65 6.35
N TYR A 67 -13.35 13.75 7.25
CA TYR A 67 -14.10 14.05 8.47
C TYR A 67 -13.30 14.89 9.48
N GLY A 68 -12.05 14.51 9.75
CA GLY A 68 -11.29 15.02 10.90
C GLY A 68 -10.28 16.12 10.58
N LYS A 69 -9.83 16.24 9.33
CA LYS A 69 -8.78 17.19 8.91
C LYS A 69 -9.24 18.17 7.85
N GLY A 70 -10.17 17.80 6.99
CA GLY A 70 -10.70 18.68 5.95
C GLY A 70 -9.70 18.92 4.82
N GLY A 71 -9.29 20.17 4.58
CA GLY A 71 -8.41 20.58 3.48
C GLY A 71 -7.15 19.71 3.27
N PRO A 72 -6.39 19.36 4.32
CA PRO A 72 -5.24 18.47 4.21
C PRO A 72 -5.53 17.09 3.60
N ALA A 73 -6.78 16.57 3.68
CA ALA A 73 -7.16 15.28 3.10
C ALA A 73 -6.92 15.18 1.59
N PHE A 74 -6.98 16.31 0.86
CA PHE A 74 -6.78 16.33 -0.59
C PHE A 74 -5.37 15.92 -1.04
N TYR A 75 -4.41 15.81 -0.11
CA TYR A 75 -3.09 15.26 -0.42
C TYR A 75 -3.20 13.85 -1.02
N ILE A 76 -4.21 13.06 -0.59
CA ILE A 76 -4.45 11.69 -1.04
C ILE A 76 -4.69 11.63 -2.55
N ILE A 77 -5.57 12.49 -3.05
CA ILE A 77 -5.94 12.55 -4.46
C ILE A 77 -4.77 13.10 -5.29
N ALA A 78 -4.08 14.11 -4.76
CA ALA A 78 -2.93 14.71 -5.42
C ALA A 78 -1.81 13.69 -5.64
N TYR A 79 -1.40 12.96 -4.59
CA TYR A 79 -0.26 12.05 -4.72
C TYR A 79 -0.58 10.84 -5.61
N LEU A 80 -1.80 10.28 -5.52
CA LEU A 80 -2.22 9.14 -6.34
C LEU A 80 -2.22 9.48 -7.83
N SER A 81 -2.68 10.68 -8.18
CA SER A 81 -2.66 11.15 -9.57
C SER A 81 -1.24 11.21 -10.12
N LEU A 82 -0.29 11.74 -9.33
CA LEU A 82 1.11 11.86 -9.72
C LEU A 82 1.85 10.51 -9.80
N ILE A 83 1.49 9.53 -8.97
CA ILE A 83 2.05 8.16 -9.07
C ILE A 83 1.88 7.65 -10.49
N TYR A 84 0.66 7.69 -11.04
CA TYR A 84 0.39 7.09 -12.35
C TYR A 84 1.05 7.84 -13.52
N CYS A 85 1.28 9.16 -13.39
CA CYS A 85 2.04 9.92 -14.37
C CYS A 85 3.47 9.37 -14.52
N ILE A 86 4.15 9.11 -13.40
CA ILE A 86 5.51 8.55 -13.41
C ILE A 86 5.48 7.06 -13.76
N PHE A 87 4.44 6.35 -13.28
CA PHE A 87 4.22 4.92 -13.52
C PHE A 87 4.21 4.59 -15.01
N TYR A 88 3.52 5.42 -15.82
CA TYR A 88 3.40 5.28 -17.27
C TYR A 88 4.76 5.17 -17.97
N TRP A 89 5.76 5.91 -17.50
CA TRP A 89 7.11 5.94 -18.09
C TRP A 89 8.05 4.90 -17.48
N MET A 90 8.02 4.74 -16.16
CA MET A 90 9.00 3.94 -15.44
C MET A 90 8.74 2.43 -15.55
N TYR A 91 7.50 1.99 -15.32
CA TYR A 91 7.19 0.56 -15.16
C TYR A 91 7.27 -0.29 -16.44
N PRO A 92 7.02 0.23 -17.66
CA PRO A 92 7.29 -0.55 -18.87
C PRO A 92 8.76 -0.96 -19.01
N ASN A 93 9.70 -0.13 -18.54
CA ASN A 93 11.14 -0.43 -18.58
C ASN A 93 11.51 -1.46 -17.51
N VAL A 94 10.97 -1.29 -16.29
CA VAL A 94 11.09 -2.26 -15.20
C VAL A 94 10.57 -3.64 -15.63
N TRP A 95 9.41 -3.70 -16.27
CA TRP A 95 8.83 -4.95 -16.78
C TRP A 95 9.71 -5.63 -17.83
N LYS A 96 10.23 -4.89 -18.81
CA LYS A 96 11.12 -5.44 -19.84
C LYS A 96 12.35 -6.08 -19.20
N TYR A 97 12.99 -5.36 -18.29
CA TYR A 97 14.15 -5.85 -17.56
C TYR A 97 13.83 -7.11 -16.75
N ALA A 98 12.71 -7.08 -16.02
CA ALA A 98 12.27 -8.19 -15.20
C ALA A 98 11.97 -9.46 -15.99
N LYS A 99 11.40 -9.32 -17.19
CA LYS A 99 11.11 -10.46 -18.08
C LYS A 99 12.38 -11.10 -18.61
N VAL A 100 13.36 -10.30 -19.04
CA VAL A 100 14.64 -10.81 -19.56
C VAL A 100 15.43 -11.56 -18.49
N HIS A 101 15.40 -11.08 -17.24
CA HIS A 101 16.18 -11.64 -16.13
C HIS A 101 15.39 -12.62 -15.24
N GLY A 102 14.14 -12.94 -15.59
CA GLY A 102 13.32 -13.88 -14.83
C GLY A 102 13.02 -13.43 -13.38
N LEU A 103 12.92 -12.12 -13.13
CA LEU A 103 12.77 -11.58 -11.78
C LEU A 103 11.38 -11.87 -11.20
N VAL A 104 11.30 -12.27 -9.94
CA VAL A 104 10.04 -12.61 -9.26
C VAL A 104 9.72 -11.69 -8.08
N SER A 105 10.68 -10.84 -7.67
CA SER A 105 10.52 -9.84 -6.62
C SER A 105 11.13 -8.50 -7.01
N GLN A 106 10.76 -7.43 -6.30
CA GLN A 106 11.42 -6.14 -6.44
C GLN A 106 12.90 -6.22 -6.02
N SER A 107 13.23 -7.02 -5.01
CA SER A 107 14.61 -7.12 -4.53
C SER A 107 15.54 -7.79 -5.55
N ASP A 108 15.01 -8.71 -6.37
CA ASP A 108 15.78 -9.28 -7.48
C ASP A 108 16.18 -8.19 -8.50
N PHE A 109 15.35 -7.14 -8.67
CA PHE A 109 15.68 -6.01 -9.54
C PHE A 109 16.94 -5.30 -9.06
N PHE A 110 17.03 -4.99 -7.76
CA PHE A 110 18.23 -4.36 -7.20
C PHE A 110 19.43 -5.31 -7.25
N ALA A 111 19.24 -6.58 -6.90
CA ALA A 111 20.31 -7.57 -6.91
C ALA A 111 20.90 -7.75 -8.31
N SER A 112 20.05 -7.82 -9.34
CA SER A 112 20.45 -8.00 -10.74
C SER A 112 21.05 -6.71 -11.31
N LYS A 113 20.40 -5.56 -11.11
CA LYS A 113 20.80 -4.28 -11.71
C LYS A 113 22.12 -3.75 -11.18
N TYR A 114 22.44 -4.04 -9.92
CA TYR A 114 23.70 -3.67 -9.27
C TYR A 114 24.69 -4.83 -9.14
N ASN A 115 24.35 -6.02 -9.67
CA ASN A 115 25.13 -7.26 -9.55
C ASN A 115 25.61 -7.52 -8.10
N SER A 116 24.67 -7.48 -7.14
CA SER A 116 24.95 -7.56 -5.71
C SER A 116 23.84 -8.24 -4.92
N SER A 117 24.08 -9.47 -4.47
CA SER A 117 23.17 -10.19 -3.55
C SER A 117 22.95 -9.45 -2.24
N PHE A 118 23.98 -8.75 -1.74
CA PHE A 118 23.89 -7.92 -0.54
C PHE A 118 22.87 -6.78 -0.69
N LEU A 119 22.85 -6.11 -1.86
CA LEU A 119 21.85 -5.07 -2.11
C LEU A 119 20.44 -5.67 -2.18
N GLY A 120 20.30 -6.87 -2.76
CA GLY A 120 19.05 -7.64 -2.73
C GLY A 120 18.55 -7.94 -1.30
N ILE A 121 19.45 -8.29 -0.37
CA ILE A 121 19.10 -8.48 1.05
C ILE A 121 18.60 -7.16 1.65
N ILE A 122 19.35 -6.06 1.49
CA ILE A 122 18.98 -4.75 2.04
C ILE A 122 17.60 -4.34 1.55
N THR A 123 17.36 -4.40 0.24
CA THR A 123 16.07 -3.99 -0.33
C THR A 123 14.93 -4.91 0.09
N ALA A 124 15.20 -6.21 0.29
CA ALA A 124 14.19 -7.14 0.77
C ALA A 124 13.79 -6.84 2.22
N LEU A 125 14.77 -6.57 3.08
CA LEU A 125 14.52 -6.20 4.47
C LEU A 125 13.77 -4.87 4.57
N ILE A 126 14.21 -3.84 3.84
CA ILE A 126 13.52 -2.54 3.80
C ILE A 126 12.09 -2.69 3.28
N GLY A 127 11.90 -3.44 2.19
CA GLY A 127 10.59 -3.68 1.61
C GLY A 127 9.65 -4.40 2.57
N VAL A 128 10.12 -5.43 3.26
CA VAL A 128 9.34 -6.20 4.25
C VAL A 128 9.02 -5.34 5.48
N ILE A 129 10.01 -4.63 6.03
CA ILE A 129 9.82 -3.71 7.17
C ILE A 129 8.78 -2.63 6.81
N SER A 130 8.80 -2.12 5.58
CA SER A 130 7.82 -1.14 5.10
C SER A 130 6.42 -1.74 4.91
N MET A 131 6.32 -3.01 4.52
CA MET A 131 5.03 -3.67 4.37
C MET A 131 4.36 -4.03 5.70
N ILE A 132 5.11 -4.27 6.78
CA ILE A 132 4.54 -4.59 8.10
C ILE A 132 3.50 -3.56 8.55
N PRO A 133 3.82 -2.25 8.67
CA PRO A 133 2.81 -1.25 9.06
C PRO A 133 1.65 -1.16 8.05
N TYR A 134 1.90 -1.46 6.77
CA TYR A 134 0.84 -1.52 5.76
C TYR A 134 -0.07 -2.76 5.93
N ILE A 135 0.45 -3.92 6.32
CA ILE A 135 -0.38 -5.09 6.63
C ILE A 135 -1.14 -4.84 7.93
N VAL A 136 -0.47 -4.29 8.95
CA VAL A 136 -1.07 -3.94 10.24
C VAL A 136 -2.26 -3.00 10.07
N LEU A 137 -2.17 -1.98 9.22
CA LEU A 137 -3.32 -1.09 8.98
C LEU A 137 -4.47 -1.82 8.27
N GLN A 138 -4.20 -2.78 7.38
CA GLN A 138 -5.27 -3.58 6.76
C GLN A 138 -5.98 -4.42 7.83
N LEU A 139 -5.22 -5.09 8.70
CA LEU A 139 -5.76 -5.94 9.77
C LEU A 139 -6.52 -5.14 10.83
N LYS A 140 -5.98 -3.99 11.26
CA LYS A 140 -6.66 -3.09 12.20
C LYS A 140 -8.00 -2.62 11.63
N GLY A 141 -7.99 -2.14 10.39
CA GLY A 141 -9.21 -1.65 9.79
C GLY A 141 -10.20 -2.77 9.44
N LEU A 142 -9.74 -3.99 9.13
CA LEU A 142 -10.60 -5.18 9.04
C LEU A 142 -11.35 -5.43 10.34
N GLY A 143 -10.64 -5.40 11.48
CA GLY A 143 -11.22 -5.55 12.80
C GLY A 143 -12.30 -4.51 13.08
N ILE A 144 -12.01 -3.25 12.78
CA ILE A 144 -12.94 -2.13 12.91
C ILE A 144 -14.19 -2.35 12.03
N ILE A 145 -13.99 -2.59 10.73
CA ILE A 145 -15.08 -2.71 9.75
C ILE A 145 -16.05 -3.84 10.15
N VAL A 146 -15.52 -5.02 10.44
CA VAL A 146 -16.36 -6.17 10.78
C VAL A 146 -17.07 -5.96 12.12
N SER A 147 -16.38 -5.35 13.10
CA SER A 147 -16.99 -5.12 14.41
C SER A 147 -18.14 -4.12 14.32
N GLU A 148 -17.93 -2.98 13.69
CA GLU A 148 -18.97 -1.95 13.50
C GLU A 148 -20.12 -2.47 12.62
N ALA A 149 -19.81 -3.07 11.47
CA ALA A 149 -20.85 -3.59 10.57
C ALA A 149 -21.65 -4.74 11.19
N SER A 150 -21.06 -5.50 12.13
CA SER A 150 -21.76 -6.55 12.88
C SER A 150 -22.51 -6.03 14.11
N TYR A 151 -22.55 -4.71 14.33
CA TYR A 151 -23.18 -4.10 15.51
C TYR A 151 -22.59 -4.62 16.83
N GLY A 152 -21.27 -4.85 16.83
CA GLY A 152 -20.53 -5.36 18.00
C GLY A 152 -20.67 -6.87 18.24
N ALA A 153 -21.42 -7.61 17.41
CA ALA A 153 -21.56 -9.07 17.57
C ALA A 153 -20.24 -9.83 17.35
N ILE A 154 -19.33 -9.29 16.54
CA ILE A 154 -17.97 -9.78 16.36
C ILE A 154 -17.00 -8.76 16.93
N SER A 155 -16.14 -9.17 17.86
CA SER A 155 -15.10 -8.28 18.39
C SER A 155 -14.03 -7.98 17.33
N PRO A 156 -13.35 -6.82 17.37
CA PRO A 156 -12.27 -6.50 16.43
C PRO A 156 -11.15 -7.55 16.44
N THR A 157 -10.86 -8.12 17.61
CA THR A 157 -9.88 -9.20 17.79
C THR A 157 -10.30 -10.47 17.07
N ALA A 158 -11.55 -10.91 17.22
CA ALA A 158 -12.06 -12.09 16.54
C ALA A 158 -12.10 -11.89 15.02
N ALA A 159 -12.56 -10.73 14.56
CA ALA A 159 -12.55 -10.36 13.15
C ALA A 159 -11.14 -10.39 12.53
N THR A 160 -10.16 -9.85 13.26
CA THR A 160 -8.74 -9.85 12.84
C THR A 160 -8.21 -11.28 12.69
N TRP A 161 -8.48 -12.17 13.66
CA TRP A 161 -8.06 -13.57 13.60
C TRP A 161 -8.74 -14.34 12.46
N ILE A 162 -10.05 -14.19 12.31
CA ILE A 162 -10.80 -14.83 11.21
C ILE A 162 -10.23 -14.36 9.86
N GLY A 163 -10.00 -13.06 9.73
CA GLY A 163 -9.43 -12.45 8.54
C GLY A 163 -8.02 -12.93 8.20
N VAL A 164 -7.11 -12.89 9.17
CA VAL A 164 -5.71 -13.28 8.97
C VAL A 164 -5.57 -14.77 8.67
N ILE A 165 -6.38 -15.63 9.31
CA ILE A 165 -6.42 -17.06 9.02
C ILE A 165 -6.94 -17.27 7.60
N SER A 166 -8.05 -16.62 7.24
CA SER A 166 -8.65 -16.73 5.90
C SER A 166 -7.67 -16.33 4.80
N VAL A 167 -7.02 -15.15 4.92
CA VAL A 167 -6.05 -14.67 3.94
C VAL A 167 -4.82 -15.57 3.87
N THR A 168 -4.29 -15.98 5.01
CA THR A 168 -3.10 -16.86 5.06
C THR A 168 -3.37 -18.18 4.36
N VAL A 169 -4.52 -18.81 4.64
CA VAL A 169 -4.89 -20.10 4.05
C VAL A 169 -5.01 -20.00 2.53
N TYR A 170 -5.80 -19.06 2.00
CA TYR A 170 -5.97 -19.01 0.55
C TYR A 170 -4.67 -18.57 -0.16
N VAL A 171 -3.88 -17.66 0.43
CA VAL A 171 -2.59 -17.23 -0.15
C VAL A 171 -1.60 -18.39 -0.24
N MET A 172 -1.45 -19.17 0.83
CA MET A 172 -0.57 -20.34 0.81
C MET A 172 -0.97 -21.35 -0.28
N ILE A 173 -2.28 -21.45 -0.55
CA ILE A 173 -2.84 -22.42 -1.50
C ILE A 173 -2.76 -21.94 -2.96
N SER A 174 -3.13 -20.70 -3.25
CA SER A 174 -3.33 -20.20 -4.62
C SER A 174 -2.49 -18.97 -5.00
N GLY A 175 -1.81 -18.35 -4.04
CA GLY A 175 -0.92 -17.22 -4.26
C GLY A 175 -1.59 -16.07 -5.01
N ILE A 176 -0.91 -15.58 -6.05
CA ILE A 176 -1.39 -14.44 -6.83
C ILE A 176 -2.67 -14.75 -7.61
N HIS A 177 -2.94 -16.01 -7.95
CA HIS A 177 -4.19 -16.39 -8.62
C HIS A 177 -5.40 -16.18 -7.71
N GLY A 178 -5.29 -16.57 -6.44
CA GLY A 178 -6.34 -16.32 -5.45
C GLY A 178 -6.59 -14.83 -5.31
N SER A 179 -5.52 -14.07 -5.08
CA SER A 179 -5.55 -12.61 -4.93
C SER A 179 -6.18 -11.92 -6.14
N ALA A 180 -5.86 -12.36 -7.36
CA ALA A 180 -6.41 -11.79 -8.59
C ALA A 180 -7.90 -12.11 -8.79
N MET A 181 -8.36 -13.33 -8.46
CA MET A 181 -9.78 -13.68 -8.57
C MET A 181 -10.64 -12.99 -7.52
N THR A 182 -10.14 -12.86 -6.30
CA THR A 182 -10.86 -12.16 -5.23
C THR A 182 -10.86 -10.64 -5.45
N ALA A 183 -9.83 -10.09 -6.11
CA ALA A 183 -9.79 -8.69 -6.53
C ALA A 183 -10.96 -8.31 -7.45
N ILE A 184 -11.39 -9.19 -8.36
CA ILE A 184 -12.52 -8.92 -9.27
C ILE A 184 -13.80 -8.65 -8.46
N ILE A 185 -14.12 -9.53 -7.52
CA ILE A 185 -15.33 -9.43 -6.70
C ILE A 185 -15.27 -8.20 -5.81
N LYS A 186 -14.12 -8.01 -5.16
CA LYS A 186 -13.86 -6.85 -4.32
C LYS A 186 -14.07 -5.57 -5.11
N ASP A 187 -13.44 -5.41 -6.27
CA ASP A 187 -13.53 -4.20 -7.07
C ASP A 187 -14.98 -3.91 -7.46
N ILE A 188 -15.69 -4.87 -8.06
CA ILE A 188 -17.11 -4.70 -8.45
C ILE A 188 -17.96 -4.23 -7.26
N LEU A 189 -17.76 -4.86 -6.09
CA LEU A 189 -18.50 -4.52 -4.89
C LEU A 189 -18.16 -3.11 -4.37
N ILE A 190 -16.87 -2.75 -4.33
CA ILE A 190 -16.42 -1.41 -3.94
C ILE A 190 -17.00 -0.35 -4.86
N PHE A 191 -16.97 -0.56 -6.19
CA PHE A 191 -17.53 0.40 -7.15
C PHE A 191 -18.99 0.69 -6.87
N GLY A 192 -19.80 -0.36 -6.73
CA GLY A 192 -21.21 -0.21 -6.46
C GLY A 192 -21.47 0.49 -5.13
N VAL A 193 -20.82 0.04 -4.06
CA VAL A 193 -21.02 0.57 -2.70
C VAL A 193 -20.57 2.01 -2.61
N VAL A 194 -19.32 2.32 -2.95
CA VAL A 194 -18.72 3.65 -2.78
C VAL A 194 -19.44 4.69 -3.61
N LEU A 195 -19.75 4.38 -4.87
CA LEU A 195 -20.49 5.28 -5.74
C LEU A 195 -21.89 5.57 -5.18
N PHE A 196 -22.59 4.52 -4.74
CA PHE A 196 -23.92 4.68 -4.16
C PHE A 196 -23.90 5.52 -2.89
N ILE A 197 -23.09 5.15 -1.89
CA ILE A 197 -23.09 5.85 -0.59
C ILE A 197 -22.57 7.29 -0.71
N GLY A 198 -21.57 7.54 -1.56
CA GLY A 198 -20.99 8.87 -1.72
C GLY A 198 -21.85 9.83 -2.52
N ILE A 199 -22.85 9.32 -3.27
CA ILE A 199 -23.91 10.16 -3.85
C ILE A 199 -25.09 10.24 -2.88
N TYR A 200 -25.56 9.10 -2.36
CA TYR A 200 -26.77 9.04 -1.56
C TYR A 200 -26.67 9.86 -0.27
N ILE A 201 -25.59 9.69 0.52
CA ILE A 201 -25.48 10.31 1.85
C ILE A 201 -25.50 11.85 1.76
N PRO A 202 -24.70 12.52 0.89
CA PRO A 202 -24.79 13.98 0.72
C PRO A 202 -26.19 14.44 0.27
N PHE A 203 -26.84 13.71 -0.64
CA PHE A 203 -28.18 14.07 -1.12
C PHE A 203 -29.25 13.87 -0.05
N HIS A 204 -29.16 12.79 0.73
CA HIS A 204 -30.13 12.45 1.76
C HIS A 204 -30.11 13.45 2.92
N TYR A 205 -28.91 13.84 3.40
CA TYR A 205 -28.79 14.72 4.55
C TYR A 205 -28.72 16.21 4.22
N TYR A 206 -28.20 16.58 3.05
CA TYR A 206 -27.94 17.98 2.69
C TYR A 206 -28.68 18.45 1.44
N GLY A 207 -29.36 17.56 0.72
CA GLY A 207 -30.00 17.88 -0.57
C GLY A 207 -29.03 17.97 -1.75
N GLY A 208 -27.74 17.68 -1.54
CA GLY A 208 -26.73 17.61 -2.61
C GLY A 208 -25.30 17.82 -2.10
N ILE A 209 -24.32 17.67 -3.01
CA ILE A 209 -22.90 17.84 -2.69
C ILE A 209 -22.54 19.31 -2.43
N GLU A 210 -23.05 20.24 -3.25
CA GLU A 210 -22.81 21.68 -3.06
C GLU A 210 -23.42 22.20 -1.74
N PRO A 211 -24.70 21.93 -1.42
CA PRO A 211 -25.29 22.28 -0.12
C PRO A 211 -24.48 21.77 1.07
N MET A 212 -23.98 20.52 1.01
CA MET A 212 -23.14 19.94 2.05
C MET A 212 -21.88 20.79 2.29
N PHE A 213 -21.15 21.18 1.23
CA PHE A 213 -19.95 22.01 1.39
C PHE A 213 -20.29 23.44 1.84
N ARG A 214 -21.41 24.01 1.40
CA ARG A 214 -21.88 25.32 1.90
C ARG A 214 -22.15 25.28 3.40
N GLU A 215 -22.76 24.22 3.88
CA GLU A 215 -23.06 24.04 5.29
C GLU A 215 -21.79 23.80 6.14
N ILE A 216 -20.84 23.01 5.62
CA ILE A 216 -19.52 22.83 6.24
C ILE A 216 -18.81 24.18 6.34
N GLN A 217 -18.78 24.97 5.26
CA GLN A 217 -18.16 26.29 5.24
C GLN A 217 -18.85 27.27 6.19
N ALA A 218 -20.18 27.22 6.32
CA ALA A 218 -20.91 28.06 7.26
C ALA A 218 -20.62 27.69 8.73
N THR A 219 -20.36 26.41 9.02
CA THR A 219 -20.09 25.93 10.38
C THR A 219 -18.62 26.10 10.78
N ASN A 220 -17.70 25.88 9.84
CA ASN A 220 -16.26 26.03 10.05
C ASN A 220 -15.58 26.55 8.76
N PRO A 221 -15.45 27.88 8.60
CA PRO A 221 -14.95 28.51 7.38
C PRO A 221 -13.53 28.11 6.97
N ASP A 222 -12.69 27.69 7.92
CA ASP A 222 -11.29 27.33 7.68
C ASP A 222 -11.08 25.82 7.52
N PHE A 223 -12.12 24.99 7.73
CA PHE A 223 -11.99 23.53 7.69
C PHE A 223 -11.51 23.00 6.33
N LEU A 224 -11.94 23.63 5.24
CA LEU A 224 -11.56 23.23 3.88
C LEU A 224 -10.26 23.88 3.41
N LYS A 225 -9.66 24.77 4.21
CA LYS A 225 -8.36 25.39 3.91
C LYS A 225 -7.23 24.51 4.44
N LEU A 226 -6.04 24.73 3.90
CA LEU A 226 -4.83 24.22 4.54
C LEU A 226 -4.49 25.14 5.73
N PRO A 227 -4.25 24.60 6.93
CA PRO A 227 -3.84 25.39 8.08
C PRO A 227 -2.51 26.13 7.84
N ASP A 228 -2.26 27.22 8.57
CA ASP A 228 -1.00 27.96 8.46
C ASP A 228 0.21 27.22 9.08
N SER A 229 -0.03 26.23 9.94
CA SER A 229 1.01 25.43 10.61
C SER A 229 0.62 23.97 10.80
N GLY A 230 1.61 23.08 10.93
CA GLY A 230 1.42 21.64 11.11
C GLY A 230 1.09 20.95 9.79
N LEU A 231 -0.20 20.89 9.43
CA LEU A 231 -0.67 20.27 8.17
C LEU A 231 -0.82 21.31 7.04
N GLY A 232 0.03 22.34 7.06
CA GLY A 232 -0.03 23.44 6.10
C GLY A 232 0.55 23.12 4.73
N VAL A 233 0.77 24.17 3.93
CA VAL A 233 1.20 24.05 2.52
C VAL A 233 2.51 23.28 2.37
N SER A 234 3.50 23.53 3.22
CA SER A 234 4.80 22.84 3.15
C SER A 234 4.68 21.35 3.49
N TRP A 235 3.89 21.00 4.51
CA TRP A 235 3.56 19.62 4.82
C TRP A 235 2.84 18.95 3.66
N PHE A 236 1.84 19.61 3.06
CA PHE A 236 1.07 19.09 1.94
C PHE A 236 1.97 18.78 0.74
N ILE A 237 2.77 19.75 0.29
CA ILE A 237 3.66 19.59 -0.88
C ILE A 237 4.71 18.51 -0.60
N SER A 238 5.39 18.56 0.55
CA SER A 238 6.42 17.57 0.89
C SER A 238 5.86 16.17 1.04
N THR A 239 4.66 16.02 1.62
CA THR A 239 3.98 14.74 1.74
C THR A 239 3.55 14.21 0.38
N VAL A 240 2.94 15.04 -0.48
CA VAL A 240 2.54 14.64 -1.83
C VAL A 240 3.75 14.16 -2.64
N VAL A 241 4.84 14.92 -2.65
CA VAL A 241 6.06 14.50 -3.36
C VAL A 241 6.59 13.18 -2.81
N MET A 242 6.70 13.06 -1.48
CA MET A 242 7.20 11.85 -0.81
C MET A 242 6.33 10.63 -1.10
N THR A 243 5.01 10.73 -0.95
CA THR A 243 4.11 9.59 -1.19
C THR A 243 3.99 9.26 -2.67
N SER A 244 4.10 10.23 -3.58
CA SER A 244 4.11 9.94 -5.02
C SER A 244 5.32 9.12 -5.46
N ILE A 245 6.51 9.45 -4.99
CA ILE A 245 7.71 8.66 -5.32
C ILE A 245 7.76 7.35 -4.52
N GLY A 246 7.32 7.35 -3.27
CA GLY A 246 7.24 6.16 -2.43
C GLY A 246 6.24 5.13 -2.94
N GLY A 247 5.11 5.59 -3.49
CA GLY A 247 4.08 4.73 -4.04
C GLY A 247 4.60 3.86 -5.17
N LEU A 248 5.50 4.40 -6.00
CA LEU A 248 6.17 3.66 -7.06
C LEU A 248 7.13 2.60 -6.56
N MET A 249 7.53 2.63 -5.28
CA MET A 249 8.52 1.69 -4.72
C MET A 249 7.87 0.53 -3.98
N TRP A 250 6.54 0.44 -3.95
CA TRP A 250 5.87 -0.69 -3.31
C TRP A 250 6.23 -2.02 -3.98
N PRO A 251 6.75 -3.02 -3.24
CA PRO A 251 7.23 -4.24 -3.86
C PRO A 251 6.10 -5.05 -4.52
N HIS A 252 4.88 -4.98 -3.97
CA HIS A 252 3.71 -5.66 -4.55
C HIS A 252 3.31 -5.05 -5.90
N LEU A 253 3.54 -3.76 -6.14
CA LEU A 253 3.31 -3.14 -7.46
C LEU A 253 4.33 -3.61 -8.51
N PHE A 254 5.58 -3.86 -8.11
CA PHE A 254 6.56 -4.49 -9.00
C PHE A 254 6.10 -5.90 -9.40
N VAL A 255 5.71 -6.71 -8.42
CA VAL A 255 5.21 -8.08 -8.66
C VAL A 255 3.95 -8.08 -9.51
N ALA A 256 2.97 -7.20 -9.22
CA ALA A 256 1.77 -7.05 -10.03
C ALA A 256 2.12 -6.68 -11.48
N THR A 257 3.09 -5.78 -11.67
CA THR A 257 3.58 -5.43 -13.01
C THR A 257 4.20 -6.65 -13.70
N TYR A 258 4.98 -7.47 -13.01
CA TYR A 258 5.62 -8.66 -13.58
C TYR A 258 4.63 -9.69 -14.11
N THR A 259 3.38 -9.68 -13.63
CA THR A 259 2.31 -10.56 -14.12
C THR A 259 1.76 -10.14 -15.49
N ALA A 260 2.01 -8.90 -15.91
CA ALA A 260 1.43 -8.34 -17.11
C ALA A 260 1.97 -9.02 -18.39
N SER A 261 1.08 -9.21 -19.35
CA SER A 261 1.43 -9.79 -20.66
C SER A 261 2.36 -8.91 -21.50
N GLY A 262 2.38 -7.60 -21.29
CA GLY A 262 3.21 -6.68 -22.07
C GLY A 262 3.22 -5.22 -21.61
N PRO A 263 4.15 -4.41 -22.17
CA PRO A 263 4.34 -3.01 -21.78
C PRO A 263 3.17 -2.10 -22.19
N LYS A 264 2.41 -2.48 -23.24
CA LYS A 264 1.19 -1.77 -23.65
C LYS A 264 0.09 -1.90 -22.59
N ALA A 265 -0.05 -3.07 -21.97
CA ALA A 265 -1.04 -3.28 -20.90
C ALA A 265 -0.72 -2.40 -19.68
N ILE A 266 0.56 -2.30 -19.31
CA ILE A 266 1.05 -1.43 -18.23
C ILE A 266 0.75 0.05 -18.52
N ARG A 267 1.06 0.53 -19.73
CA ARG A 267 0.75 1.92 -20.14
C ARG A 267 -0.74 2.20 -20.15
N LYS A 268 -1.55 1.27 -20.65
CA LYS A 268 -3.02 1.41 -20.65
C LYS A 268 -3.56 1.46 -19.22
N ASN A 269 -3.06 0.61 -18.32
CA ASN A 269 -3.40 0.68 -16.90
C ASN A 269 -3.08 2.07 -16.34
N ALA A 270 -1.85 2.57 -16.53
CA ALA A 270 -1.44 3.87 -16.01
C ALA A 270 -2.29 5.05 -16.50
N VAL A 271 -2.89 4.98 -17.69
CA VAL A 271 -3.81 6.02 -18.20
C VAL A 271 -5.21 5.92 -17.59
N ILE A 272 -5.70 4.70 -17.33
CA ILE A 272 -7.06 4.48 -16.83
C ILE A 272 -7.13 4.64 -15.30
N THR A 273 -6.09 4.24 -14.58
CA THR A 273 -6.13 4.22 -13.11
C THR A 273 -6.35 5.60 -12.47
N PRO A 274 -5.87 6.74 -13.00
CA PRO A 274 -6.27 8.06 -12.50
C PRO A 274 -7.80 8.28 -12.51
N LEU A 275 -8.51 7.88 -13.57
CA LEU A 275 -9.98 7.96 -13.61
C LEU A 275 -10.59 7.05 -12.54
N TYR A 276 -9.99 5.88 -12.34
CA TYR A 276 -10.38 4.94 -11.31
C TYR A 276 -10.21 5.56 -9.91
N THR A 277 -9.17 6.35 -9.64
CA THR A 277 -8.97 7.07 -8.36
C THR A 277 -10.02 8.13 -8.05
N LEU A 278 -10.80 8.58 -9.05
CA LEU A 278 -11.91 9.51 -8.80
C LEU A 278 -12.98 8.92 -7.87
N MET A 279 -13.05 7.59 -7.69
CA MET A 279 -13.98 7.03 -6.70
C MET A 279 -13.65 7.44 -5.26
N LEU A 280 -12.41 7.86 -4.98
CA LEU A 280 -12.06 8.43 -3.68
C LEU A 280 -12.85 9.70 -3.36
N LEU A 281 -13.30 10.46 -4.37
CA LEU A 281 -14.14 11.63 -4.15
C LEU A 281 -15.45 11.25 -3.45
N PHE A 282 -16.06 10.13 -3.84
CA PHE A 282 -17.29 9.66 -3.22
C PHE A 282 -17.06 9.27 -1.75
N VAL A 283 -15.92 8.65 -1.43
CA VAL A 283 -15.54 8.37 -0.04
C VAL A 283 -15.32 9.65 0.76
N PHE A 284 -14.68 10.65 0.16
CA PHE A 284 -14.50 11.97 0.77
C PHE A 284 -15.85 12.60 1.06
N PHE A 285 -16.80 12.54 0.13
CA PHE A 285 -18.15 13.06 0.34
C PHE A 285 -18.84 12.40 1.53
N VAL A 286 -18.69 11.07 1.71
CA VAL A 286 -19.21 10.42 2.92
C VAL A 286 -18.52 10.92 4.18
N GLY A 287 -17.19 11.06 4.17
CA GLY A 287 -16.43 11.59 5.31
C GLY A 287 -16.85 13.02 5.69
N PHE A 288 -17.01 13.90 4.70
CA PHE A 288 -17.51 15.27 4.89
C PHE A 288 -18.96 15.29 5.37
N ALA A 289 -19.84 14.49 4.77
CA ALA A 289 -21.24 14.39 5.17
C ALA A 289 -21.41 13.90 6.61
N ALA A 290 -20.50 13.03 7.07
CA ALA A 290 -20.53 12.47 8.41
C ALA A 290 -20.22 13.49 9.53
N ILE A 291 -19.59 14.64 9.22
CA ILE A 291 -19.13 15.63 10.21
C ILE A 291 -20.25 16.04 11.18
N LYS A 292 -21.44 16.35 10.66
CA LYS A 292 -22.60 16.72 11.51
C LYS A 292 -23.41 15.54 11.99
N GLN A 293 -23.45 14.43 11.24
CA GLN A 293 -24.31 13.29 11.56
C GLN A 293 -23.72 12.39 12.66
N VAL A 294 -22.39 12.34 12.73
CA VAL A 294 -21.67 11.58 13.75
C VAL A 294 -20.67 12.50 14.45
N PRO A 295 -21.13 13.48 15.25
CA PRO A 295 -20.24 14.44 15.90
C PRO A 295 -19.42 13.78 17.01
N GLY A 296 -18.27 14.38 17.34
CA GLY A 296 -17.47 14.02 18.52
C GLY A 296 -16.42 12.94 18.31
N LEU A 297 -16.21 12.44 17.09
CA LEU A 297 -15.09 11.54 16.80
C LEU A 297 -13.77 12.33 16.79
N GLN A 298 -12.76 11.85 17.51
CA GLN A 298 -11.44 12.49 17.58
C GLN A 298 -10.33 11.44 17.51
N GLY A 299 -9.13 11.88 17.10
CA GLY A 299 -7.95 11.01 17.07
C GLY A 299 -8.14 9.79 16.17
N ALA A 300 -8.01 8.58 16.73
CA ALA A 300 -8.20 7.33 15.98
C ALA A 300 -9.68 6.99 15.73
N ASP A 301 -10.62 7.58 16.50
CA ASP A 301 -12.05 7.28 16.37
C ASP A 301 -12.65 7.87 15.09
N THR A 302 -11.97 8.83 14.45
CA THR A 302 -12.39 9.37 13.15
C THR A 302 -12.38 8.30 12.05
N ASP A 303 -11.63 7.20 12.24
CA ASP A 303 -11.65 6.02 11.37
C ASP A 303 -13.04 5.35 11.33
N LEU A 304 -13.93 5.63 12.31
CA LEU A 304 -15.29 5.10 12.39
C LEU A 304 -16.32 5.92 11.60
N ALA A 305 -15.98 7.11 11.12
CA ALA A 305 -16.93 8.10 10.59
C ALA A 305 -17.84 7.53 9.48
N LEU A 306 -17.24 6.91 8.46
CA LEU A 306 -17.98 6.32 7.33
C LEU A 306 -18.91 5.18 7.76
N LEU A 307 -18.45 4.31 8.66
CA LEU A 307 -19.23 3.16 9.11
C LEU A 307 -20.40 3.61 9.99
N ARG A 308 -20.16 4.53 10.92
CA ARG A 308 -21.20 5.04 11.83
C ARG A 308 -22.29 5.80 11.08
N VAL A 309 -21.93 6.67 10.12
CA VAL A 309 -22.96 7.33 9.29
C VAL A 309 -23.73 6.29 8.50
N SER A 310 -23.06 5.29 7.93
CA SER A 310 -23.73 4.21 7.19
C SER A 310 -24.69 3.40 8.06
N ILE A 311 -24.32 3.11 9.32
CA ILE A 311 -25.18 2.41 10.29
C ILE A 311 -26.41 3.24 10.66
N GLN A 312 -26.27 4.57 10.76
CA GLN A 312 -27.39 5.47 11.04
C GLN A 312 -28.34 5.61 9.83
N THR A 313 -27.80 5.53 8.60
CA THR A 313 -28.57 5.79 7.38
C THR A 313 -29.28 4.56 6.82
N PHE A 314 -28.69 3.38 6.91
CA PHE A 314 -29.12 2.22 6.11
C PHE A 314 -29.57 1.03 6.95
N ASP A 315 -30.44 0.22 6.35
CA ASP A 315 -30.88 -1.04 6.93
C ASP A 315 -29.72 -2.02 7.15
N PRO A 316 -29.80 -2.92 8.15
CA PRO A 316 -28.69 -3.77 8.52
C PRO A 316 -28.17 -4.69 7.41
N TRP A 317 -29.00 -5.13 6.47
CA TRP A 317 -28.53 -5.94 5.35
C TRP A 317 -27.55 -5.16 4.45
N PHE A 318 -27.82 -3.88 4.20
CA PHE A 318 -26.98 -3.03 3.35
C PHE A 318 -25.71 -2.59 4.09
N VAL A 319 -25.80 -2.34 5.40
CA VAL A 319 -24.62 -2.17 6.27
C VAL A 319 -23.70 -3.39 6.18
N GLY A 320 -24.27 -4.60 6.11
CA GLY A 320 -23.51 -5.83 5.86
C GLY A 320 -22.79 -5.84 4.51
N VAL A 321 -23.39 -5.27 3.47
CA VAL A 321 -22.76 -5.13 2.14
C VAL A 321 -21.61 -4.12 2.18
N ILE A 322 -21.79 -2.99 2.86
CA ILE A 322 -20.72 -1.99 3.09
C ILE A 322 -19.57 -2.62 3.89
N GLY A 323 -19.90 -3.33 4.96
CA GLY A 323 -18.94 -4.07 5.76
C GLY A 323 -18.22 -5.16 4.97
N ALA A 324 -18.92 -5.87 4.07
CA ALA A 324 -18.32 -6.86 3.19
C ALA A 324 -17.36 -6.21 2.17
N ALA A 325 -17.72 -5.07 1.58
CA ALA A 325 -16.82 -4.30 0.72
C ALA A 325 -15.54 -3.94 1.48
N GLY A 326 -15.68 -3.38 2.69
CA GLY A 326 -14.56 -3.04 3.56
C GLY A 326 -13.72 -4.26 3.97
N LEU A 327 -14.34 -5.39 4.33
CA LEU A 327 -13.67 -6.66 4.62
C LEU A 327 -12.78 -7.08 3.44
N LEU A 328 -13.31 -7.05 2.22
CA LEU A 328 -12.55 -7.43 1.03
C LEU A 328 -11.42 -6.43 0.71
N THR A 329 -11.60 -5.15 1.03
CA THR A 329 -10.54 -4.13 0.90
C THR A 329 -9.34 -4.38 1.82
N ALA A 330 -9.52 -5.15 2.89
CA ALA A 330 -8.41 -5.58 3.74
C ALA A 330 -7.77 -6.87 3.24
N LEU A 331 -8.60 -7.87 2.90
CA LEU A 331 -8.13 -9.22 2.60
C LEU A 331 -7.36 -9.30 1.28
N VAL A 332 -7.79 -8.57 0.25
CA VAL A 332 -7.17 -8.65 -1.09
C VAL A 332 -5.81 -7.95 -1.11
N PRO A 333 -5.66 -6.67 -0.70
CA PRO A 333 -4.33 -6.07 -0.65
C PRO A 333 -3.43 -6.74 0.39
N GLY A 334 -4.02 -7.20 1.51
CA GLY A 334 -3.31 -7.97 2.53
C GLY A 334 -2.67 -9.25 1.97
N SER A 335 -3.34 -9.96 1.06
CA SER A 335 -2.75 -11.16 0.43
C SER A 335 -1.56 -10.85 -0.45
N MET A 336 -1.66 -9.81 -1.29
CA MET A 336 -0.57 -9.36 -2.16
C MET A 336 0.65 -8.90 -1.36
N LEU A 337 0.42 -8.15 -0.27
CA LEU A 337 1.48 -7.72 0.65
C LEU A 337 2.17 -8.91 1.31
N LEU A 338 1.41 -9.83 1.93
CA LEU A 338 1.96 -11.02 2.59
C LEU A 338 2.77 -11.89 1.63
N MET A 339 2.19 -12.20 0.47
CA MET A 339 2.85 -12.99 -0.57
C MET A 339 4.15 -12.32 -1.01
N THR A 340 4.12 -11.02 -1.32
CA THR A 340 5.31 -10.33 -1.83
C THR A 340 6.41 -10.23 -0.78
N ALA A 341 6.05 -9.99 0.49
CA ALA A 341 7.00 -10.00 1.60
C ALA A 341 7.66 -11.38 1.74
N SER A 342 6.86 -12.46 1.68
CA SER A 342 7.37 -13.82 1.79
C SER A 342 8.29 -14.22 0.63
N VAL A 343 7.95 -13.88 -0.61
CA VAL A 343 8.81 -14.11 -1.79
C VAL A 343 10.12 -13.33 -1.68
N SER A 344 10.06 -12.08 -1.21
CA SER A 344 11.26 -11.25 -1.07
C SER A 344 12.23 -11.87 -0.06
N LEU A 345 11.75 -12.30 1.11
CA LEU A 345 12.57 -12.97 2.11
C LEU A 345 13.13 -14.32 1.64
N SER A 346 12.31 -15.15 0.99
CA SER A 346 12.75 -16.48 0.55
C SER A 346 13.81 -16.40 -0.56
N LYS A 347 13.59 -15.56 -1.58
CA LYS A 347 14.46 -15.47 -2.76
C LYS A 347 15.69 -14.60 -2.53
N ASN A 348 15.60 -13.55 -1.72
CA ASN A 348 16.70 -12.59 -1.56
C ASN A 348 17.45 -12.72 -0.24
N VAL A 349 16.85 -13.32 0.80
CA VAL A 349 17.53 -13.55 2.08
C VAL A 349 17.87 -15.03 2.23
N TYR A 350 16.87 -15.90 2.23
CA TYR A 350 17.09 -17.33 2.48
C TYR A 350 17.99 -17.99 1.41
N LYS A 351 17.76 -17.74 0.12
CA LYS A 351 18.62 -18.28 -0.96
C LYS A 351 20.06 -17.78 -0.90
N VAL A 352 20.31 -16.57 -0.38
CA VAL A 352 21.68 -16.06 -0.20
C VAL A 352 22.36 -16.75 0.98
N VAL A 353 21.63 -17.00 2.07
CA VAL A 353 22.13 -17.77 3.23
C VAL A 353 22.29 -19.25 2.92
N ARG A 354 21.46 -19.81 2.03
CA ARG A 354 21.49 -21.20 1.55
C ARG A 354 21.59 -21.25 0.01
N PRO A 355 22.78 -21.01 -0.58
CA PRO A 355 22.97 -20.96 -2.03
C PRO A 355 22.56 -22.23 -2.76
N LEU A 356 22.69 -23.39 -2.12
CA LEU A 356 22.35 -24.69 -2.67
C LEU A 356 20.85 -25.03 -2.59
N ALA A 357 20.01 -24.14 -2.07
CA ALA A 357 18.58 -24.40 -1.95
C ALA A 357 17.92 -24.59 -3.33
N THR A 358 17.16 -25.67 -3.51
CA THR A 358 16.43 -25.96 -4.74
C THR A 358 15.23 -25.00 -4.93
N GLU A 359 14.73 -24.85 -6.15
CA GLU A 359 13.53 -24.02 -6.40
C GLU A 359 12.30 -24.53 -5.61
N ARG A 360 12.20 -25.84 -5.38
CA ARG A 360 11.16 -26.42 -4.52
C ARG A 360 11.31 -25.96 -3.07
N GLN A 361 12.53 -25.95 -2.54
CA GLN A 361 12.79 -25.44 -1.18
C GLN A 361 12.45 -23.95 -1.07
N ILE A 362 12.86 -23.13 -2.04
CA ILE A 362 12.53 -21.69 -2.06
C ILE A 362 11.01 -21.49 -2.12
N SER A 363 10.29 -22.24 -2.96
CA SER A 363 8.83 -22.20 -3.06
C SER A 363 8.16 -22.55 -1.72
N THR A 364 8.58 -23.66 -1.09
CA THR A 364 8.04 -24.08 0.22
C THR A 364 8.34 -23.04 1.29
N THR A 365 9.58 -22.52 1.37
CA THR A 365 9.95 -21.46 2.32
C THR A 365 9.12 -20.21 2.10
N SER A 366 8.86 -19.81 0.85
CA SER A 366 7.98 -18.67 0.54
C SER A 366 6.59 -18.87 1.14
N LYS A 367 5.98 -20.04 0.94
CA LYS A 367 4.64 -20.32 1.48
C LYS A 367 4.63 -20.40 3.00
N MET A 368 5.67 -20.96 3.61
CA MET A 368 5.81 -21.07 5.07
C MET A 368 6.10 -19.73 5.76
N LEU A 369 6.68 -18.76 5.05
CA LEU A 369 6.89 -17.42 5.60
C LEU A 369 5.60 -16.59 5.67
N VAL A 370 4.57 -16.93 4.91
CA VAL A 370 3.26 -16.25 4.95
C VAL A 370 2.67 -16.25 6.37
N PRO A 371 2.45 -17.41 7.03
CA PRO A 371 1.92 -17.42 8.40
C PRO A 371 2.86 -16.74 9.41
N VAL A 372 4.17 -16.83 9.22
CA VAL A 372 5.14 -16.17 10.11
C VAL A 372 4.99 -14.64 10.06
N ILE A 373 4.96 -14.08 8.85
CA ILE A 373 4.77 -12.63 8.66
C ILE A 373 3.38 -12.20 9.14
N SER A 374 2.34 -13.00 8.85
CA SER A 374 0.98 -12.77 9.35
C SER A 374 0.95 -12.65 10.87
N LEU A 375 1.59 -13.57 11.60
CA LEU A 375 1.64 -13.55 13.07
C LEU A 375 2.39 -12.33 13.62
N ILE A 376 3.49 -11.92 12.97
CA ILE A 376 4.20 -10.68 13.32
C ILE A 376 3.27 -9.47 13.15
N CYS A 377 2.52 -9.41 12.05
CA CYS A 377 1.59 -8.31 11.80
C CYS A 377 0.41 -8.32 12.80
N VAL A 378 -0.09 -9.49 13.18
CA VAL A 378 -1.12 -9.62 14.23
C VAL A 378 -0.59 -9.10 15.58
N TYR A 379 0.63 -9.45 15.95
CA TYR A 379 1.27 -8.92 17.15
C TYR A 379 1.29 -7.38 17.16
N PHE A 380 1.73 -6.75 16.06
CA PHE A 380 1.72 -5.29 15.95
C PHE A 380 0.32 -4.69 15.82
N THR A 381 -0.66 -5.45 15.32
CA THR A 381 -2.07 -5.01 15.25
C THR A 381 -2.67 -4.86 16.65
N PHE A 382 -2.37 -5.78 17.57
CA PHE A 382 -2.91 -5.73 18.93
C PHE A 382 -2.08 -4.86 19.89
N ASN A 383 -0.80 -4.64 19.60
CA ASN A 383 0.07 -3.80 20.44
C ASN A 383 0.29 -2.39 19.86
N GLY A 384 -0.28 -2.07 18.70
CA GLY A 384 -0.12 -0.79 18.01
C GLY A 384 -1.24 0.21 18.31
N GLY A 385 -0.88 1.41 18.81
CA GLY A 385 -1.83 2.49 19.12
C GLY A 385 -2.11 3.49 17.99
N ASN A 386 -1.40 3.41 16.87
CA ASN A 386 -1.42 4.46 15.84
C ASN A 386 -2.70 4.45 14.98
N SER A 387 -3.09 5.64 14.45
CA SER A 387 -4.17 5.75 13.45
C SER A 387 -3.79 5.03 12.14
N ILE A 388 -4.79 4.64 11.34
CA ILE A 388 -4.57 3.97 10.04
C ILE A 388 -3.69 4.83 9.12
N VAL A 389 -3.90 6.15 9.12
CA VAL A 389 -3.14 7.05 8.25
C VAL A 389 -1.70 7.26 8.73
N THR A 390 -1.48 7.32 10.04
CA THR A 390 -0.12 7.39 10.61
C THR A 390 0.69 6.16 10.23
N LEU A 391 0.09 4.96 10.31
CA LEU A 391 0.72 3.72 9.88
C LEU A 391 1.08 3.77 8.39
N LEU A 392 0.19 4.30 7.54
CA LEU A 392 0.46 4.44 6.12
C LEU A 392 1.63 5.39 5.85
N LEU A 393 1.62 6.60 6.42
CA LEU A 393 2.67 7.60 6.21
C LEU A 393 4.04 7.11 6.71
N MET A 394 4.06 6.36 7.81
CA MET A 394 5.26 5.67 8.29
C MET A 394 5.77 4.66 7.25
N ALA A 395 4.88 3.81 6.73
CA ALA A 395 5.20 2.82 5.71
C ALA A 395 5.77 3.45 4.43
N TYR A 396 5.17 4.56 3.98
CA TYR A 396 5.67 5.35 2.84
C TYR A 396 7.05 5.95 3.10
N SER A 397 7.30 6.45 4.31
CA SER A 397 8.59 7.05 4.66
C SER A 397 9.74 6.05 4.54
N PHE A 398 9.52 4.79 4.91
CA PHE A 398 10.51 3.72 4.73
C PHE A 398 10.68 3.31 3.26
N ILE A 399 9.60 3.02 2.53
CA ILE A 399 9.71 2.46 1.18
C ILE A 399 10.28 3.47 0.17
N THR A 400 10.03 4.76 0.39
CA THR A 400 10.56 5.86 -0.43
C THR A 400 12.08 5.87 -0.48
N GLN A 401 12.76 5.32 0.53
CA GLN A 401 14.21 5.26 0.58
C GLN A 401 14.83 4.37 -0.52
N LEU A 402 14.03 3.52 -1.17
CA LEU A 402 14.49 2.73 -2.31
C LEU A 402 14.51 3.53 -3.63
N PHE A 403 13.75 4.62 -3.71
CA PHE A 403 13.51 5.36 -4.96
C PHE A 403 14.77 5.93 -5.62
N PRO A 404 15.69 6.60 -4.91
CA PRO A 404 16.86 7.22 -5.55
C PRO A 404 17.70 6.20 -6.32
N ALA A 405 17.95 5.04 -5.73
CA ALA A 405 18.72 3.99 -6.37
C ALA A 405 18.03 3.39 -7.62
N VAL A 406 16.69 3.29 -7.64
CA VAL A 406 15.97 2.87 -8.85
C VAL A 406 16.11 3.92 -9.94
N LEU A 407 15.89 5.20 -9.60
CA LEU A 407 15.97 6.31 -10.54
C LEU A 407 17.34 6.36 -11.25
N PHE A 408 18.44 6.31 -10.49
CA PHE A 408 19.78 6.30 -11.06
C PHE A 408 20.09 5.02 -11.85
N SER A 409 19.54 3.88 -11.44
CA SER A 409 19.74 2.62 -12.16
C SER A 409 19.05 2.58 -13.54
N LEU A 410 17.96 3.32 -13.71
CA LEU A 410 17.23 3.43 -14.97
C LEU A 410 17.80 4.51 -15.89
N ALA A 411 18.62 5.43 -15.37
CA ALA A 411 19.28 6.44 -16.16
C ALA A 411 20.35 5.84 -17.08
N LYS A 412 20.56 6.45 -18.25
CA LYS A 412 21.52 5.99 -19.28
C LYS A 412 22.94 5.78 -18.72
N ASN A 413 23.36 6.66 -17.82
CA ASN A 413 24.66 6.58 -17.14
C ASN A 413 24.42 6.43 -15.63
N ASN A 414 24.42 5.18 -15.13
CA ASN A 414 24.32 4.94 -13.69
C ASN A 414 25.60 5.41 -12.99
N ARG A 415 25.50 6.51 -12.24
CA ARG A 415 26.61 7.08 -11.46
C ARG A 415 26.69 6.53 -10.02
N VAL A 416 25.69 5.74 -9.61
CA VAL A 416 25.56 5.21 -8.25
C VAL A 416 26.17 3.81 -8.17
N THR A 417 27.05 3.60 -7.18
CA THR A 417 27.64 2.28 -6.91
C THR A 417 26.76 1.46 -5.98
N LYS A 418 26.98 0.14 -5.90
CA LYS A 418 26.25 -0.74 -4.96
C LYS A 418 26.46 -0.31 -3.49
N GLN A 419 27.66 0.16 -3.15
CA GLN A 419 27.99 0.66 -1.80
C GLN A 419 27.27 1.98 -1.52
N GLY A 420 27.23 2.89 -2.50
CA GLY A 420 26.49 4.14 -2.38
C GLY A 420 24.99 3.91 -2.22
N ALA A 421 24.38 3.06 -3.06
CA ALA A 421 22.98 2.69 -2.94
C ALA A 421 22.66 2.12 -1.55
N ALA A 422 23.48 1.18 -1.05
CA ALA A 422 23.30 0.60 0.27
C ALA A 422 23.42 1.64 1.40
N ALA A 423 24.46 2.49 1.35
CA ALA A 423 24.69 3.51 2.38
C ALA A 423 23.55 4.54 2.43
N GLY A 424 23.08 5.02 1.28
CA GLY A 424 21.96 5.94 1.20
C GLY A 424 20.66 5.33 1.75
N MET A 425 20.31 4.13 1.30
CA MET A 425 19.12 3.42 1.78
C MET A 425 19.15 3.21 3.30
N MET A 426 20.27 2.74 3.85
CA MET A 426 20.41 2.54 5.30
C MET A 426 20.33 3.86 6.06
N ALA A 427 21.02 4.91 5.61
CA ALA A 427 20.96 6.22 6.26
C ALA A 427 19.53 6.79 6.28
N GLY A 428 18.80 6.67 5.16
CA GLY A 428 17.40 7.09 5.08
C GLY A 428 16.50 6.29 6.02
N VAL A 429 16.60 4.96 6.00
CA VAL A 429 15.76 4.08 6.84
C VAL A 429 16.05 4.27 8.32
N ILE A 430 17.32 4.38 8.72
CA ILE A 430 17.71 4.67 10.11
C ILE A 430 17.15 6.04 10.55
N THR A 431 17.20 7.05 9.67
CA THR A 431 16.61 8.36 9.96
C THR A 431 15.10 8.24 10.22
N VAL A 432 14.36 7.55 9.34
CA VAL A 432 12.91 7.35 9.52
C VAL A 432 12.63 6.59 10.81
N ALA A 433 13.38 5.53 11.10
CA ALA A 433 13.21 4.73 12.31
C ALA A 433 13.46 5.57 13.57
N TYR A 434 14.56 6.34 13.61
CA TYR A 434 14.89 7.23 14.72
C TYR A 434 13.77 8.24 14.99
N MET A 435 13.33 8.95 13.95
CA MET A 435 12.29 9.97 14.08
C MET A 435 10.93 9.37 14.46
N THR A 436 10.63 8.17 13.97
CA THR A 436 9.40 7.45 14.34
C THR A 436 9.41 7.00 15.80
N ILE A 437 10.51 6.40 16.27
CA ILE A 437 10.63 5.88 17.64
C ILE A 437 10.64 7.00 18.67
N THR A 438 11.31 8.11 18.36
CA THR A 438 11.41 9.28 19.26
C THR A 438 10.24 10.25 19.15
N ASN A 439 9.30 10.00 18.21
CA ASN A 439 8.28 10.97 17.79
C ASN A 439 8.87 12.34 17.42
N ALA A 440 10.12 12.38 16.99
CA ALA A 440 10.81 13.60 16.63
C ALA A 440 10.32 14.11 15.27
N THR A 441 10.06 15.41 15.19
CA THR A 441 9.82 16.15 13.95
C THR A 441 10.94 17.15 13.74
N ILE A 442 10.97 17.85 12.59
CA ILE A 442 11.90 18.99 12.44
C ILE A 442 11.60 20.04 13.51
N GLY A 443 10.33 20.33 13.75
CA GLY A 443 9.93 21.29 14.77
C GLY A 443 10.49 20.99 16.16
N THR A 444 10.63 19.70 16.52
CA THR A 444 11.21 19.32 17.82
C THR A 444 12.74 19.27 17.80
N LEU A 445 13.37 18.83 16.69
CA LEU A 445 14.83 18.70 16.61
C LEU A 445 15.53 20.03 16.36
N LEU A 446 14.91 20.92 15.57
CA LEU A 446 15.47 22.20 15.14
C LEU A 446 14.39 23.30 15.28
N PRO A 447 14.06 23.69 16.52
CA PRO A 447 12.96 24.63 16.80
C PRO A 447 13.20 26.04 16.23
N SER A 448 14.47 26.40 15.99
CA SER A 448 14.90 27.69 15.43
C SER A 448 14.65 27.83 13.92
N LEU A 449 14.26 26.76 13.22
CA LEU A 449 13.99 26.83 11.78
C LEU A 449 12.67 27.55 11.46
N PRO A 450 12.54 28.11 10.24
CA PRO A 450 11.28 28.65 9.73
C PRO A 450 10.15 27.60 9.77
N GLN A 451 8.91 28.05 9.99
CA GLN A 451 7.73 27.16 10.08
C GLN A 451 7.59 26.24 8.86
N VAL A 452 7.87 26.78 7.66
CA VAL A 452 7.89 26.04 6.40
C VAL A 452 8.76 24.78 6.47
N MET A 453 9.93 24.87 7.12
CA MET A 453 10.84 23.72 7.29
C MET A 453 10.38 22.79 8.41
N LYS A 454 9.83 23.34 9.50
CA LYS A 454 9.35 22.56 10.66
C LYS A 454 8.22 21.61 10.30
N ASP A 455 7.38 22.00 9.35
CA ASP A 455 6.21 21.25 8.89
C ASP A 455 6.53 20.26 7.76
N LEU A 456 7.77 20.17 7.28
CA LEU A 456 8.12 19.20 6.24
C LEU A 456 7.92 17.76 6.72
N ASN A 457 7.44 16.93 5.81
CA ASN A 457 7.26 15.51 6.07
C ASN A 457 8.60 14.83 6.41
N VAL A 458 8.64 14.06 7.50
CA VAL A 458 9.83 13.33 7.96
C VAL A 458 10.48 12.49 6.86
N GLY A 459 9.69 11.87 5.99
CA GLY A 459 10.18 11.04 4.90
C GLY A 459 11.00 11.81 3.85
N ILE A 460 10.71 13.09 3.60
CA ILE A 460 11.45 13.89 2.60
C ILE A 460 12.86 14.23 3.08
N ILE A 461 13.04 14.37 4.39
CA ILE A 461 14.32 14.67 5.03
C ILE A 461 15.18 13.43 5.00
N ALA A 462 14.62 12.30 5.42
CA ALA A 462 15.29 11.01 5.35
C ALA A 462 15.70 10.69 3.90
N LEU A 463 14.87 11.04 2.92
CA LEU A 463 15.21 10.92 1.51
C LEU A 463 16.36 11.84 1.09
N SER A 464 16.39 13.07 1.61
CA SER A 464 17.48 14.02 1.34
C SER A 464 18.82 13.50 1.91
N ILE A 465 18.80 12.95 3.13
CA ILE A 465 19.94 12.29 3.77
C ILE A 465 20.38 11.07 2.95
N ASN A 466 19.43 10.24 2.51
CA ASN A 466 19.69 9.11 1.65
C ASN A 466 20.41 9.51 0.36
N ILE A 467 19.88 10.50 -0.36
CA ILE A 467 20.49 11.01 -1.60
C ILE A 467 21.91 11.53 -1.32
N PHE A 468 22.10 12.28 -0.24
CA PHE A 468 23.42 12.79 0.15
C PHE A 468 24.43 11.66 0.37
N PHE A 469 24.14 10.71 1.26
CA PHE A 469 25.04 9.58 1.54
C PHE A 469 25.25 8.69 0.30
N MET A 470 24.20 8.48 -0.50
CA MET A 470 24.28 7.70 -1.72
C MET A 470 25.28 8.30 -2.71
N LEU A 471 25.21 9.61 -2.95
CA LEU A 471 26.09 10.31 -3.89
C LEU A 471 27.53 10.41 -3.36
N VAL A 472 27.69 10.76 -2.08
CA VAL A 472 29.01 10.87 -1.43
C VAL A 472 29.74 9.53 -1.45
N VAL A 473 29.10 8.45 -0.99
CA VAL A 473 29.73 7.13 -0.98
C VAL A 473 29.96 6.61 -2.40
N SER A 474 29.04 6.87 -3.34
CA SER A 474 29.26 6.51 -4.75
C SER A 474 30.48 7.22 -5.34
N TYR A 475 30.69 8.49 -5.00
CA TYR A 475 31.84 9.26 -5.46
C TYR A 475 33.16 8.63 -5.01
N PHE A 476 33.27 8.24 -3.73
CA PHE A 476 34.47 7.61 -3.19
C PHE A 476 34.66 6.15 -3.63
N THR A 477 33.58 5.44 -3.99
CA THR A 477 33.63 4.01 -4.36
C THR A 477 33.63 3.76 -5.86
N LYS A 478 33.52 4.79 -6.69
CA LYS A 478 33.48 4.69 -8.16
C LYS A 478 34.71 4.00 -8.78
N LYS A 479 35.83 3.98 -8.06
CA LYS A 479 37.10 3.34 -8.47
C LYS A 479 37.26 1.90 -7.98
N LEU A 480 36.32 1.36 -7.19
CA LEU A 480 36.38 -0.04 -6.75
C LEU A 480 36.04 -0.94 -7.96
N PRO A 481 36.92 -1.89 -8.34
CA PRO A 481 36.67 -2.76 -9.46
C PRO A 481 35.39 -3.57 -9.22
N VAL A 482 34.45 -3.48 -10.15
CA VAL A 482 33.33 -4.43 -10.22
C VAL A 482 33.94 -5.77 -10.55
N SER A 483 33.94 -6.73 -9.61
CA SER A 483 34.41 -8.09 -9.85
C SER A 483 33.64 -8.68 -11.03
N SER A 484 34.26 -8.68 -12.21
CA SER A 484 33.69 -9.12 -13.47
C SER A 484 33.75 -10.65 -13.54
N ASN A 485 32.81 -11.32 -12.89
CA ASN A 485 32.52 -12.72 -13.20
C ASN A 485 31.08 -12.82 -13.72
N MET A 486 30.90 -12.48 -15.00
CA MET A 486 30.25 -13.34 -16.00
C MET A 486 30.21 -12.62 -17.36
N LYS A 487 30.76 -13.29 -18.37
CA LYS A 487 30.70 -12.92 -19.78
C LYS A 487 29.23 -12.91 -20.26
N GLY A 488 28.87 -11.88 -21.02
CA GLY A 488 27.72 -11.93 -21.94
C GLY A 488 26.40 -11.40 -21.39
N SER A 489 26.23 -10.07 -21.41
CA SER A 489 24.91 -9.44 -21.47
C SER A 489 24.93 -8.39 -22.58
N PRO A 490 24.10 -8.52 -23.62
CA PRO A 490 24.03 -7.51 -24.68
C PRO A 490 23.36 -6.24 -24.14
N THR A 491 24.00 -5.11 -24.40
CA THR A 491 23.48 -3.76 -24.16
C THR A 491 22.13 -3.54 -24.83
N ILE A 492 21.06 -3.31 -24.04
CA ILE A 492 19.86 -2.52 -24.41
C ILE A 492 19.39 -1.72 -23.19
#